data_AF-A0A1B7JX78-F1
#
_entry.id   AF-A0A1B7JX78-F1
#
_cell.length_a   1.000
_cell.length_b   1.000
_cell.length_c   1.000
_cell.angle_alpha   90.00
_cell.angle_beta   90.00
_cell.angle_gamma   90.00
#
_symmetry.space_group_name_H-M   'P 1'
#
loop_
_entity.id
_entity.type
_entity.pdbx_description
1 polymer ?
#
loop_
_entity_poly.entity_id
_entity_poly.type
_entity_poly.pdbx_seq_one_letter_code
_entity_poly.pdbx_strand_id
1 'polypeptide(L)'
;MSDNSAERIGGWLLGPLAWLLVQLLSITVTLVKFGYVLLNPHTLALVKEMGGSNTLFLGLSFLSFIAMWYYTLWLTIAFFKRRRNVPKHYIIWLMIGVLLAVKAFAFSPISDDLAVRQLLLPLLAAALIVPYLKRSQRVKRTFTRA
;
A
#
# COMPACT_ATOMS: atom_id res chain seq x y z
N MET A 1 -16.75 -4.82 -40.09
CA MET A 1 -16.44 -5.86 -39.10
C MET A 1 -16.06 -5.15 -37.80
N SER A 2 -16.92 -5.20 -36.79
CA SER A 2 -16.74 -4.48 -35.52
C SER A 2 -15.68 -5.17 -34.66
N ASP A 3 -14.43 -4.68 -34.72
CA ASP A 3 -13.38 -5.07 -33.79
C ASP A 3 -13.59 -4.39 -32.43
N ASN A 4 -14.67 -4.77 -31.75
CA ASN A 4 -14.86 -4.51 -30.31
C ASN A 4 -14.06 -5.53 -29.49
N SER A 5 -12.80 -5.75 -29.86
CA SER A 5 -11.86 -6.46 -29.00
C SER A 5 -11.49 -5.52 -27.87
N ALA A 6 -12.29 -5.54 -26.79
CA ALA A 6 -11.95 -4.89 -25.54
C ALA A 6 -10.51 -5.28 -25.17
N GLU A 7 -9.58 -4.34 -25.35
CA GLU A 7 -8.14 -4.56 -25.16
C GLU A 7 -7.95 -5.26 -23.79
N ARG A 8 -7.50 -6.52 -23.78
CA ARG A 8 -7.32 -7.30 -22.54
C ARG A 8 -6.42 -6.50 -21.61
N ILE A 9 -6.73 -6.49 -20.31
CA ILE A 9 -5.77 -6.00 -19.31
C ILE A 9 -4.58 -6.97 -19.38
N GLY A 10 -3.60 -6.64 -20.20
CA GLY A 10 -2.53 -7.55 -20.60
C GLY A 10 -1.22 -6.79 -20.78
N GLY A 11 -0.14 -7.40 -20.31
CA GLY A 11 1.22 -6.87 -20.38
C GLY A 11 1.67 -6.14 -19.11
N TRP A 12 2.51 -5.11 -19.27
CA TRP A 12 3.17 -4.35 -18.20
C TRP A 12 2.23 -3.69 -17.16
N LEU A 13 0.92 -3.68 -17.40
CA LEU A 13 -0.10 -3.26 -16.43
C LEU A 13 -0.29 -4.27 -15.27
N LEU A 14 0.21 -5.49 -15.43
CA LEU A 14 0.25 -6.50 -14.37
C LEU A 14 1.26 -6.16 -13.25
N GLY A 15 2.33 -5.41 -13.56
CA GLY A 15 3.32 -5.00 -12.55
C GLY A 15 2.70 -4.15 -11.43
N PRO A 16 2.03 -3.03 -11.74
CA PRO A 16 1.32 -2.22 -10.75
C PRO A 16 0.22 -3.00 -10.01
N LEU A 17 -0.46 -3.92 -10.70
CA LEU A 17 -1.48 -4.77 -10.06
C LEU A 17 -0.85 -5.75 -9.07
N ALA A 18 0.22 -6.44 -9.45
CA ALA A 18 0.96 -7.36 -8.59
C ALA A 18 1.48 -6.63 -7.35
N TRP A 19 2.01 -5.42 -7.52
CA TRP A 19 2.45 -4.59 -6.40
C TRP A 19 1.30 -4.24 -5.44
N LEU A 20 0.11 -3.91 -5.93
CA LEU A 20 -1.06 -3.69 -5.06
C LEU A 20 -1.43 -4.94 -4.27
N LEU A 21 -1.40 -6.11 -4.91
CA LEU A 21 -1.72 -7.37 -4.24
C LEU A 21 -0.70 -7.71 -3.15
N VAL A 22 0.59 -7.50 -3.42
CA VAL A 22 1.66 -7.68 -2.43
C VAL A 22 1.47 -6.72 -1.25
N GLN A 23 1.12 -5.45 -1.51
CA GLN A 23 0.86 -4.51 -0.42
C GLN A 23 -0.43 -4.81 0.33
N LEU A 24 -1.48 -5.27 -0.34
CA LEU A 24 -2.72 -5.68 0.33
C LEU A 24 -2.44 -6.85 1.30
N LEU A 25 -1.66 -7.85 0.86
CA LEU A 25 -1.22 -8.95 1.72
C LEU A 25 -0.35 -8.46 2.88
N SER A 26 0.61 -7.58 2.63
CA SER A 26 1.51 -7.03 3.66
C SER A 26 0.74 -6.25 4.73
N ILE A 27 -0.23 -5.42 4.33
CA ILE A 27 -1.10 -4.67 5.24
C ILE A 27 -1.99 -5.63 6.03
N THR A 28 -2.51 -6.68 5.39
CA THR A 28 -3.33 -7.71 6.06
C THR A 28 -2.53 -8.43 7.14
N VAL A 29 -1.31 -8.88 6.85
CA VAL A 29 -0.40 -9.49 7.85
C VAL A 29 -0.13 -8.54 9.01
N THR A 30 0.07 -7.26 8.70
CA THR A 30 0.32 -6.23 9.73
C THR A 30 -0.90 -6.02 10.63
N LEU A 31 -2.11 -6.00 10.07
CA LEU A 31 -3.36 -5.96 10.83
C LEU A 31 -3.52 -7.16 11.76
N VAL A 32 -3.17 -8.37 11.30
CA VAL A 32 -3.18 -9.58 12.13
C VAL A 32 -2.19 -9.45 13.29
N LYS A 33 -0.97 -8.94 13.05
CA LYS A 33 0.01 -8.68 14.11
C LYS A 33 -0.51 -7.67 15.14
N PHE A 34 -1.12 -6.58 14.70
CA PHE A 34 -1.77 -5.62 15.62
C PHE A 34 -2.88 -6.29 16.43
N GLY A 35 -3.76 -7.07 15.78
CA GLY A 35 -4.79 -7.84 16.46
C GLY A 35 -4.22 -8.78 17.52
N TYR A 36 -3.12 -9.48 17.21
CA TYR A 36 -2.43 -10.34 18.17
C TYR A 36 -1.90 -9.56 19.38
N VAL A 37 -1.32 -8.38 19.18
CA VAL A 37 -0.84 -7.53 20.27
C VAL A 37 -2.00 -7.04 21.15
N LEU A 38 -3.15 -6.70 20.54
CA LEU A 38 -4.35 -6.22 21.23
C LEU A 38 -5.12 -7.32 21.97
N LEU A 39 -5.10 -8.56 21.48
CA LEU A 39 -5.82 -9.68 22.10
C LEU A 39 -5.00 -10.37 23.20
N ASN A 40 -3.66 -10.25 23.18
CA ASN A 40 -2.81 -10.86 24.20
C ASN A 40 -2.63 -9.92 25.42
N PRO A 41 -3.04 -10.36 26.63
CA PRO A 41 -2.93 -9.54 27.82
C PRO A 41 -1.47 -9.29 28.22
N HIS A 42 -0.57 -10.23 27.94
CA HIS A 42 0.86 -10.10 28.22
C HIS A 42 1.51 -8.98 27.40
N THR A 43 1.25 -8.90 26.09
CA THR A 43 1.80 -7.84 25.24
C THR A 43 1.17 -6.49 25.50
N LEU A 44 -0.12 -6.45 25.83
CA LEU A 44 -0.79 -5.22 26.26
C LEU A 44 -0.23 -4.68 27.57
N ALA A 45 0.10 -5.54 28.53
CA ALA A 45 0.72 -5.13 29.78
C ALA A 45 2.08 -4.46 29.53
N LEU A 46 2.92 -5.06 28.68
CA LEU A 46 4.20 -4.47 28.27
C LEU A 46 4.03 -3.09 27.61
N VAL A 47 3.07 -2.93 26.70
CA VAL A 47 2.82 -1.62 26.05
C VAL A 47 2.32 -0.58 27.04
N LYS A 48 1.52 -0.98 28.03
CA LYS A 48 1.06 -0.09 29.11
C LYS A 48 2.19 0.32 30.05
N GLU A 49 3.10 -0.60 30.37
CA GLU A 49 4.28 -0.33 31.19
C GLU A 49 5.27 0.64 30.50
N MET A 50 5.36 0.59 29.17
CA MET A 50 6.15 1.55 28.38
C MET A 50 5.55 2.97 28.34
N GLY A 51 4.32 3.16 28.85
CA GLY A 51 3.66 4.47 28.99
C GLY A 51 2.20 4.44 28.53
N GLY A 52 1.30 5.03 29.32
CA GLY A 52 -0.14 5.06 29.02
C GLY A 52 -0.50 5.65 27.65
N SER A 53 0.27 6.63 27.17
CA SER A 53 0.12 7.24 25.83
C SER A 53 0.40 6.26 24.68
N ASN A 54 1.22 5.23 24.90
CA ASN A 54 1.55 4.25 23.87
C ASN A 54 0.35 3.38 23.49
N THR A 55 -0.58 3.16 24.43
CA THR A 55 -1.83 2.43 24.14
C THR A 55 -2.71 3.22 23.17
N LEU A 56 -2.75 4.56 23.32
CA LEU A 56 -3.47 5.44 22.38
C LEU A 56 -2.79 5.46 21.00
N PHE A 57 -1.45 5.54 20.95
CA PHE A 57 -0.71 5.48 19.70
C PHE A 57 -0.83 4.12 19.00
N LEU A 58 -0.92 3.02 19.76
CA LEU A 58 -1.18 1.67 19.24
C LEU A 58 -2.56 1.61 18.58
N GLY A 59 -3.59 2.08 19.27
CA GLY A 59 -4.96 2.15 18.73
C GLY A 59 -5.07 3.05 17.49
N LEU A 60 -4.43 4.22 17.53
CA LEU A 60 -4.38 5.14 16.38
C LEU A 60 -3.64 4.53 15.18
N SER A 61 -2.53 3.84 15.42
CA SER A 61 -1.79 3.13 14.37
C SER A 61 -2.64 2.02 13.76
N PHE A 62 -3.32 1.22 14.58
CA PHE A 62 -4.24 0.18 14.11
C PHE A 62 -5.36 0.77 13.22
N LEU A 63 -5.99 1.87 13.64
CA LEU A 63 -7.01 2.56 12.85
C LEU A 63 -6.44 3.08 11.51
N SER A 64 -5.23 3.64 11.51
CA SER A 64 -4.57 4.09 10.29
C SER A 64 -4.28 2.94 9.31
N PHE A 65 -3.90 1.77 9.82
CA PHE A 65 -3.70 0.57 9.01
C PHE A 65 -5.02 0.04 8.43
N ILE A 66 -6.12 0.08 9.18
CA ILE A 66 -7.46 -0.26 8.65
C ILE A 66 -7.85 0.70 7.52
N ALA A 67 -7.67 2.00 7.72
CA ALA A 67 -7.95 3.00 6.69
C ALA A 67 -7.11 2.77 5.42
N MET A 68 -5.82 2.48 5.59
CA MET A 68 -4.91 2.16 4.48
C MET A 68 -5.29 0.86 3.77
N TRP A 69 -5.73 -0.16 4.52
CA TRP A 69 -6.20 -1.44 3.96
C TRP A 69 -7.45 -1.23 3.10
N TYR A 70 -8.45 -0.51 3.61
CA TYR A 70 -9.67 -0.20 2.87
C TYR A 70 -9.37 0.60 1.60
N TYR A 71 -8.48 1.59 1.68
CA TYR A 71 -8.08 2.39 0.53
C TYR A 71 -7.34 1.54 -0.53
N THR A 72 -6.48 0.60 -0.11
CA THR A 72 -5.78 -0.32 -1.01
C THR A 72 -6.75 -1.31 -1.69
N LEU A 73 -7.72 -1.82 -0.95
CA LEU A 73 -8.77 -2.71 -1.46
C LEU A 73 -9.64 -1.98 -2.49
N TRP A 74 -10.09 -0.76 -2.16
CA TRP A 74 -10.83 0.09 -3.09
C TRP A 74 -10.03 0.38 -4.36
N LEU A 75 -8.74 0.71 -4.24
CA LEU A 75 -7.87 0.97 -5.37
C LEU A 75 -7.70 -0.27 -6.26
N THR A 76 -7.58 -1.45 -5.65
CA THR A 76 -7.51 -2.74 -6.36
C THR A 76 -8.80 -3.01 -7.15
N ILE A 77 -9.97 -2.82 -6.54
CA ILE A 77 -11.26 -2.95 -7.23
C ILE A 77 -11.40 -1.91 -8.34
N ALA A 78 -11.01 -0.65 -8.07
CA ALA A 78 -11.07 0.43 -9.05
C ALA A 78 -10.18 0.16 -10.26
N PHE A 79 -9.02 -0.47 -10.04
CA PHE A 79 -8.11 -0.92 -11.09
C PHE A 79 -8.75 -1.97 -11.98
N PHE A 80 -9.40 -2.99 -11.41
CA PHE A 80 -10.16 -4.00 -12.18
C PHE A 80 -11.34 -3.38 -12.92
N LYS A 81 -12.03 -2.41 -12.32
CA LYS A 81 -13.18 -1.70 -12.93
C LYS A 81 -12.78 -0.62 -13.94
N ARG A 82 -11.49 -0.54 -14.32
CA ARG A 82 -10.95 0.41 -15.32
C ARG A 82 -11.34 1.88 -15.07
N ARG A 83 -11.44 2.31 -13.82
CA ARG A 83 -11.82 3.68 -13.47
C ARG A 83 -10.73 4.68 -13.94
N ARG A 84 -11.12 5.75 -14.64
CA ARG A 84 -10.21 6.79 -15.17
C ARG A 84 -9.31 7.46 -14.14
N ASN A 85 -9.72 7.49 -12.87
CA ASN A 85 -8.99 8.13 -11.78
C ASN A 85 -7.93 7.23 -11.12
N VAL A 86 -7.89 5.94 -11.47
CA VAL A 86 -6.97 4.95 -10.87
C VAL A 86 -5.51 5.39 -10.96
N PRO A 87 -4.97 5.84 -12.10
CA PRO A 87 -3.56 6.21 -12.18
C PRO A 87 -3.19 7.35 -11.22
N LYS A 88 -4.09 8.31 -11.00
CA LYS A 88 -3.87 9.42 -10.05
C LYS A 88 -3.87 8.93 -8.60
N HIS A 89 -4.90 8.18 -8.21
CA HIS A 89 -5.00 7.64 -6.85
C HIS A 89 -3.88 6.65 -6.53
N TYR A 90 -3.40 5.90 -7.53
CA TYR A 90 -2.27 4.99 -7.39
C TYR A 90 -0.98 5.74 -7.09
N ILE A 91 -0.69 6.84 -7.80
CA ILE A 91 0.49 7.67 -7.52
C ILE A 91 0.40 8.26 -6.10
N ILE A 92 -0.76 8.78 -5.71
CA ILE A 92 -0.98 9.30 -4.36
C ILE A 92 -0.75 8.20 -3.31
N TRP A 93 -1.29 7.00 -3.56
CA TRP A 93 -1.12 5.84 -2.68
C TRP A 93 0.36 5.43 -2.55
N LEU A 94 1.13 5.42 -3.65
CA LEU A 94 2.57 5.16 -3.61
C LEU A 94 3.31 6.21 -2.78
N MET A 95 2.99 7.50 -2.96
CA MET A 95 3.60 8.58 -2.18
C MET A 95 3.32 8.46 -0.69
N ILE A 96 2.08 8.13 -0.32
CA ILE A 96 1.70 7.85 1.07
C ILE A 96 2.49 6.64 1.59
N GLY A 97 2.61 5.57 0.81
CA GLY A 97 3.41 4.39 1.17
C GLY A 97 4.87 4.72 1.44
N VAL A 98 5.49 5.55 0.59
CA VAL A 98 6.86 6.04 0.80
C VAL A 98 6.98 6.89 2.05
N LEU A 99 6.05 7.84 2.28
CA LEU A 99 6.04 8.66 3.49
C LEU A 99 5.91 7.83 4.76
N LEU A 100 5.04 6.81 4.76
CA LEU A 100 4.88 5.89 5.87
C LEU A 100 6.13 5.04 6.09
N ALA A 101 6.79 4.58 5.03
CA ALA A 101 8.03 3.82 5.13
C ALA A 101 9.17 4.67 5.69
N VAL A 102 9.31 5.93 5.27
CA VAL A 102 10.28 6.88 5.83
C VAL A 102 9.98 7.17 7.30
N LYS A 103 8.71 7.35 7.67
CA LYS A 103 8.31 7.49 9.08
C LYS A 103 8.68 6.24 9.88
N ALA A 104 8.38 5.05 9.37
CA ALA A 104 8.72 3.80 10.05
C ALA A 104 10.24 3.67 10.22
N PHE A 105 11.02 3.99 9.19
CA PHE A 105 12.48 4.02 9.26
C PHE A 105 12.99 4.99 10.34
N ALA A 106 12.49 6.22 10.38
CA ALA A 106 12.98 7.26 11.29
C ALA A 106 12.60 7.05 12.77
N PHE A 107 11.53 6.29 13.05
CA PHE A 107 10.97 6.16 14.40
C PHE A 107 10.89 4.72 14.91
N SER A 108 11.34 3.71 14.17
CA SER A 108 11.30 2.32 14.64
C SER A 108 12.58 1.94 15.40
N PRO A 109 12.48 1.22 16.53
CA PRO A 109 13.61 0.67 17.26
C PRO A 109 14.07 -0.65 16.60
N ILE A 110 14.38 -0.61 15.30
CA ILE A 110 14.79 -1.78 14.51
C ILE A 110 16.20 -1.51 13.99
N SER A 111 17.03 -2.55 13.90
CA SER A 111 18.37 -2.48 13.30
C SER A 111 18.35 -1.86 11.90
N ASP A 112 19.25 -0.89 11.65
CA ASP A 112 19.31 -0.09 10.43
C ASP A 112 19.28 -0.92 9.13
N ASP A 113 19.94 -2.08 9.09
CA ASP A 113 19.95 -2.98 7.92
C ASP A 113 18.54 -3.45 7.52
N LEU A 114 17.74 -3.86 8.52
CA LEU A 114 16.37 -4.33 8.27
C LEU A 114 15.46 -3.17 7.88
N ALA A 115 15.66 -1.99 8.47
CA ALA A 115 14.88 -0.80 8.15
C ALA A 115 15.15 -0.33 6.71
N VAL A 116 16.41 -0.36 6.26
CA VAL A 116 16.78 -0.06 4.86
C VAL A 116 16.15 -1.06 3.89
N ARG A 117 16.20 -2.37 4.17
CA ARG A 117 15.56 -3.39 3.31
C ARG A 117 14.06 -3.17 3.15
N GLN A 118 13.38 -2.77 4.23
CA GLN A 118 11.95 -2.46 4.21
C GLN A 118 11.63 -1.17 3.42
N LEU A 119 12.54 -0.19 3.42
CA LEU A 119 12.40 1.05 2.66
C LEU A 119 12.66 0.85 1.17
N LEU A 120 13.64 0.02 0.81
CA LEU A 120 14.09 -0.19 -0.57
C LEU A 120 12.96 -0.67 -1.49
N LEU A 121 12.14 -1.63 -1.04
CA LEU A 121 11.06 -2.20 -1.85
C LEU A 121 9.98 -1.15 -2.23
N PRO A 122 9.39 -0.39 -1.30
CA PRO A 122 8.50 0.73 -1.60
C PRO A 122 9.12 1.79 -2.50
N LEU A 123 10.40 2.14 -2.26
CA LEU A 123 11.09 3.18 -3.02
C LEU A 123 11.30 2.75 -4.48
N LEU A 124 11.75 1.52 -4.68
CA LEU A 124 11.99 0.92 -5.99
C LEU A 124 10.66 0.75 -6.75
N ALA A 125 9.61 0.30 -6.07
CA ALA A 125 8.27 0.23 -6.64
C ALA A 125 7.76 1.61 -7.07
N ALA A 126 7.91 2.65 -6.24
CA ALA A 126 7.55 4.01 -6.62
C ALA A 126 8.38 4.52 -7.81
N ALA A 127 9.70 4.31 -7.77
CA ALA A 127 10.62 4.74 -8.82
C ALA A 127 10.35 4.09 -10.18
N LEU A 128 9.87 2.84 -10.22
CA LEU A 128 9.52 2.14 -11.46
C LEU A 128 8.07 2.42 -11.91
N ILE A 129 7.12 2.38 -10.98
CA ILE A 129 5.68 2.42 -11.31
C ILE A 129 5.21 3.84 -11.63
N VAL A 130 5.71 4.88 -10.94
CA VAL A 130 5.34 6.27 -11.22
C VAL A 130 5.67 6.73 -12.66
N PRO A 131 6.90 6.57 -13.17
CA PRO A 131 7.20 6.96 -14.56
C PRO A 131 6.45 6.09 -15.57
N TYR A 132 6.23 4.81 -15.28
CA TYR A 132 5.43 3.92 -16.11
C TYR A 132 3.97 4.43 -16.23
N LEU A 133 3.31 4.75 -15.11
CA LEU A 133 1.95 5.27 -15.10
C LEU A 133 1.83 6.65 -15.80
N LYS A 134 2.86 7.50 -15.68
CA LYS A 134 2.87 8.84 -16.29
C LYS A 134 3.13 8.82 -17.81
N ARG A 135 4.02 7.94 -18.28
CA ARG A 135 4.53 7.92 -19.67
C ARG A 135 3.84 6.88 -20.57
N SER A 136 3.22 5.83 -20.01
CA SER A 136 2.65 4.73 -20.81
C SER A 136 1.39 5.15 -21.58
N GLN A 137 1.45 5.09 -22.91
CA GLN A 137 0.32 5.29 -23.81
C GLN A 137 -0.76 4.22 -23.65
N ARG A 138 -0.40 3.00 -23.19
CA ARG A 138 -1.36 1.92 -22.89
C ARG A 138 -2.24 2.25 -21.68
N VAL A 139 -1.67 2.77 -20.59
CA VAL A 139 -2.45 3.23 -19.41
C VAL A 139 -3.44 4.33 -19.83
N LYS A 140 -3.00 5.26 -20.68
CA LYS A 140 -3.90 6.29 -21.24
C LYS A 140 -5.00 5.67 -22.12
N ARG A 141 -4.68 4.73 -23.00
CA ARG A 141 -5.68 4.00 -23.81
C ARG A 141 -6.70 3.23 -22.97
N THR A 142 -6.28 2.53 -21.92
CA THR A 142 -7.17 1.67 -21.12
C THR A 142 -8.04 2.43 -20.12
N PHE A 143 -7.54 3.56 -19.57
CA PHE A 143 -8.25 4.29 -18.50
C PHE A 143 -8.75 5.68 -18.92
N THR A 144 -8.22 6.31 -19.97
CA THR A 144 -8.60 7.69 -20.34
C THR A 144 -9.39 7.83 -21.64
N ARG A 145 -9.45 6.79 -22.49
CA ARG A 145 -10.40 6.72 -23.60
C ARG A 145 -11.65 5.97 -23.14
N ALA A 146 -12.66 6.73 -22.72
CA ALA A 146 -14.05 6.32 -22.79
C ALA A 146 -14.64 6.99 -24.04
#